data_AF-A0AAE1T5R5-F1
#
_entry.id   AF-A0AAE1T5R5-F1
#
_cell.length_a   1.000
_cell.length_b   1.000
_cell.length_c   1.000
_cell.angle_alpha   90.00
_cell.angle_beta   90.00
_cell.angle_gamma   90.00
#
_symmetry.space_group_name_H-M   'P 1'
#
loop_
_entity.id
_entity.type
_entity.pdbx_description
1 polymer ?
#
loop_
_entity_poly.entity_id
_entity_poly.type
_entity_poly.pdbx_seq_one_letter_code
_entity_poly.pdbx_strand_id
1 'polypeptide(L)'
;MEQYFLALNVEDEARKVSVATMYLTGDAKLWWCTKYAKIQANQIRLDAWALLQETIPEQFFSQNVEYNARQAVRNWSRQAPCEIM
;
A
#
# COMPACT_ATOMS: atom_id res chain seq x y z
N MET A 1 1.91 9.59 0.84
CA MET A 1 0.82 10.12 1.70
C MET A 1 1.31 10.53 3.08
N GLU A 2 2.30 9.87 3.67
CA GLU A 2 2.84 10.24 4.99
C GLU A 2 3.28 11.71 5.10
N GLN A 3 3.99 12.23 4.09
CA GLN A 3 4.37 13.64 4.05
C GLN A 3 3.17 14.60 4.02
N TYR A 4 2.06 14.22 3.37
CA TYR A 4 0.82 15.01 3.38
C TYR A 4 0.15 14.98 4.76
N PHE A 5 0.14 13.83 5.43
CA PHE A 5 -0.40 13.72 6.78
C PHE A 5 0.41 14.52 7.79
N LEU A 6 1.74 14.51 7.67
CA LEU A 6 2.63 15.33 8.48
C LEU A 6 2.39 16.83 8.25
N ALA A 7 2.26 17.26 6.98
CA ALA A 7 2.00 18.67 6.65
C ALA A 7 0.63 19.16 7.13
N LEU A 8 -0.38 18.28 7.19
CA LEU A 8 -1.75 18.61 7.60
C LEU A 8 -2.04 18.23 9.07
N ASN A 9 -1.03 17.78 9.82
CA ASN A 9 -1.13 17.27 11.19
C ASN A 9 -2.30 16.29 11.40
N VAL A 10 -2.51 15.40 10.42
CA VAL A 10 -3.57 14.38 10.47
C VAL A 10 -3.03 13.19 11.25
N GLU A 11 -3.38 13.11 12.53
CA GLU A 11 -2.97 12.02 13.42
C GLU A 11 -3.99 10.88 13.47
N ASP A 12 -5.27 11.19 13.27
CA ASP A 12 -6.36 10.21 13.29
C ASP A 12 -6.25 9.20 12.15
N GLU A 13 -6.16 7.92 12.52
CA GLU A 13 -5.94 6.81 11.59
C GLU A 13 -7.10 6.64 10.60
N ALA A 14 -8.36 6.74 11.08
CA ALA A 14 -9.53 6.64 10.23
C ALA A 14 -9.58 7.80 9.21
N ARG A 15 -9.18 9.00 9.62
CA ARG A 15 -9.04 10.17 8.76
C ARG A 15 -7.91 10.02 7.75
N LYS A 16 -6.77 9.42 8.12
CA LYS A 16 -5.68 9.07 7.17
C LYS A 16 -6.20 8.12 6.10
N VAL A 17 -6.91 7.07 6.48
CA VAL A 17 -7.54 6.11 5.55
C VAL A 17 -8.54 6.82 4.64
N SER A 18 -9.43 7.65 5.18
CA SER A 18 -10.41 8.41 4.39
C SER A 18 -9.74 9.36 3.39
N VAL A 19 -8.70 10.09 3.80
CA VAL A 19 -7.99 11.02 2.91
C VAL A 19 -7.22 10.26 1.84
N ALA A 20 -6.47 9.22 2.19
CA ALA A 20 -5.73 8.42 1.22
C ALA A 20 -6.63 7.78 0.15
N THR A 21 -7.79 7.29 0.58
CA THR A 21 -8.72 6.60 -0.32
C THR A 21 -9.42 7.55 -1.30
N MET A 22 -9.55 8.84 -0.96
CA MET A 22 -9.97 9.88 -1.92
C MET A 22 -9.00 10.05 -3.09
N TYR A 23 -7.71 9.79 -2.90
CA TYR A 23 -6.69 9.89 -3.95
C TYR A 23 -6.50 8.61 -4.76
N LEU A 24 -7.22 7.52 -4.44
CA LEU A 24 -7.19 6.31 -5.26
C LEU A 24 -7.90 6.56 -6.59
N THR A 25 -7.29 6.09 -7.67
CA THR A 25 -7.79 6.22 -9.04
C THR A 25 -7.74 4.88 -9.78
N GLY A 26 -8.47 4.77 -10.89
CA GLY A 26 -8.53 3.55 -11.69
C GLY A 26 -8.98 2.32 -10.91
N ASP A 27 -8.31 1.19 -11.12
CA ASP A 27 -8.64 -0.10 -10.53
C ASP A 27 -8.48 -0.11 -9.00
N ALA A 28 -7.59 0.73 -8.46
CA ALA A 28 -7.42 0.89 -7.02
C ALA A 28 -8.66 1.47 -6.35
N LYS A 29 -9.37 2.37 -7.03
CA LYS A 29 -10.62 2.94 -6.53
C LYS A 29 -11.75 1.91 -6.51
N LEU A 30 -11.88 1.10 -7.58
CA LEU A 30 -12.87 0.02 -7.67
C LEU A 30 -12.64 -1.06 -6.60
N TRP A 31 -11.39 -1.45 -6.39
CA TRP A 31 -11.00 -2.36 -5.32
C TRP A 31 -11.39 -1.79 -3.95
N TRP A 32 -11.10 -0.51 -3.69
CA TRP A 32 -11.46 0.14 -2.44
C TRP A 32 -12.98 0.18 -2.23
N CYS A 33 -13.79 0.49 -3.24
CA CYS A 33 -15.25 0.46 -3.13
C CYS A 33 -15.77 -0.92 -2.69
N THR A 34 -15.17 -1.99 -3.22
CA THR A 34 -15.54 -3.37 -2.86
C THR A 34 -15.15 -3.70 -1.42
N LYS A 35 -13.98 -3.25 -0.96
CA LYS A 35 -13.53 -3.42 0.43
C LYS A 35 -14.36 -2.58 1.40
N TYR A 36 -14.68 -1.34 1.04
CA TYR A 36 -15.47 -0.42 1.85
C TYR A 36 -16.87 -0.96 2.14
N ALA A 37 -17.52 -1.60 1.16
CA ALA A 37 -18.80 -2.28 1.38
C ALA A 37 -18.70 -3.39 2.45
N LYS A 38 -17.59 -4.12 2.50
CA LYS A 38 -17.33 -5.15 3.52
C LYS A 38 -17.01 -4.55 4.89
N ILE A 39 -16.34 -3.40 4.94
CA ILE A 39 -16.08 -2.64 6.17
C ILE A 39 -17.41 -2.13 6.75
N GLN A 40 -18.29 -1.58 5.91
CA GLN A 40 -19.64 -1.15 6.30
C GLN A 40 -20.51 -2.30 6.81
N ALA A 41 -20.35 -3.49 6.20
CA ALA A 41 -20.98 -4.72 6.70
C ALA A 41 -20.30 -5.29 7.96
N ASN A 42 -19.33 -4.60 8.55
CA ASN A 42 -18.55 -5.00 9.71
C ASN A 42 -17.86 -6.37 9.56
N GLN A 43 -17.58 -6.79 8.32
CA GLN A 43 -16.94 -8.07 7.99
C GLN A 43 -15.42 -7.99 8.03
N ILE A 44 -14.85 -6.80 7.74
CA ILE A 44 -13.42 -6.55 7.68
C ILE A 44 -13.14 -5.24 8.41
N ARG A 45 -12.08 -5.22 9.23
CA ARG A 45 -11.61 -4.02 9.92
C ARG A 45 -10.36 -3.48 9.22
N LEU A 46 -10.49 -2.29 8.63
CA LEU A 46 -9.41 -1.59 7.91
C LEU A 46 -9.50 -0.10 8.22
N ASP A 47 -9.51 0.20 9.52
CA ASP A 47 -9.58 1.54 10.13
C ASP A 47 -8.19 2.13 10.44
N ALA A 48 -7.13 1.34 10.29
CA ALA A 48 -5.74 1.76 10.50
C ALA A 48 -5.02 2.06 9.16
N TRP A 49 -4.24 3.13 9.13
CA TRP A 49 -3.44 3.51 7.98
C TRP A 49 -2.40 2.44 7.62
N ALA A 50 -1.78 1.83 8.64
CA ALA A 50 -0.80 0.75 8.45
C ALA A 50 -1.38 -0.45 7.68
N LEU A 51 -2.61 -0.87 8.01
CA LEU A 51 -3.29 -1.97 7.31
C LEU A 51 -3.56 -1.63 5.84
N LEU A 52 -3.90 -0.37 5.55
CA LEU A 52 -4.07 0.09 4.17
C LEU A 52 -2.74 0.09 3.41
N GLN A 53 -1.64 0.48 4.06
CA GLN A 53 -0.31 0.49 3.46
C GLN A 53 0.21 -0.90 3.11
N GLU A 54 -0.17 -1.94 3.84
CA GLU A 54 0.21 -3.34 3.55
C GLU A 54 -0.70 -3.97 2.49
N THR A 55 -2.00 -3.71 2.56
CA THR A 55 -2.98 -4.34 1.65
C THR A 55 -2.91 -3.84 0.21
N ILE A 56 -2.57 -2.56 -0.03
CA ILE A 56 -2.43 -2.06 -1.40
C ILE A 56 -1.28 -2.77 -2.14
N PRO A 57 -0.07 -2.89 -1.57
CA PRO A 57 0.99 -3.66 -2.18
C PRO A 57 0.67 -5.13 -2.40
N GLU A 58 0.05 -5.79 -1.44
CA GLU A 58 -0.37 -7.18 -1.60
C GLU A 58 -1.37 -7.33 -2.75
N GLN A 59 -2.33 -6.42 -2.90
CA GLN A 59 -3.33 -6.51 -3.95
C GLN A 59 -2.76 -6.18 -5.34
N PHE A 60 -1.95 -5.14 -5.46
CA PHE A 60 -1.52 -4.59 -6.76
C PHE A 60 -0.11 -4.99 -7.17
N PHE A 61 0.78 -5.32 -6.23
CA PHE A 61 2.16 -5.70 -6.53
C PHE A 61 2.44 -7.20 -6.42
N SER A 62 1.63 -8.01 -5.71
CA SER A 62 1.89 -9.45 -5.61
C SER A 62 1.83 -10.20 -6.95
N GLN A 63 1.06 -9.68 -7.92
CA GLN A 63 0.98 -10.20 -9.29
C GLN A 63 1.87 -9.44 -10.29
N ASN A 64 2.56 -8.38 -9.87
CA ASN A 64 3.36 -7.59 -10.78
C ASN A 64 4.72 -8.27 -11.00
N VAL A 65 4.79 -9.11 -12.04
CA VAL A 65 6.00 -9.85 -12.44
C VAL A 65 7.20 -8.91 -12.59
N GLU A 66 6.98 -7.69 -13.06
CA GLU A 66 8.04 -6.68 -13.23
C GLU A 66 8.57 -6.19 -11.87
N TYR A 67 7.67 -5.93 -10.90
CA TYR A 67 8.08 -5.57 -9.54
C TYR A 67 8.87 -6.72 -8.88
N ASN A 68 8.36 -7.95 -8.99
CA ASN A 68 9.02 -9.14 -8.47
C ASN A 68 10.40 -9.36 -9.14
N ALA A 69 10.51 -9.15 -10.45
CA ALA A 69 11.78 -9.24 -11.18
C ALA A 69 12.77 -8.15 -10.75
N ARG A 70 12.32 -6.89 -10.60
CA ARG A 70 13.17 -5.78 -10.11
C ARG A 70 13.64 -6.01 -8.68
N GLN A 71 12.78 -6.53 -7.81
CA GLN A 71 13.14 -6.86 -6.43
C GLN A 71 14.11 -8.05 -6.37
N ALA A 72 13.89 -9.07 -7.18
CA ALA A 72 14.83 -10.18 -7.31
C ALA A 72 16.21 -9.63 -7.67
N VAL A 73 16.35 -8.87 -8.76
CA VAL A 73 17.64 -8.29 -9.20
C VAL A 73 18.30 -7.45 -8.11
N ARG A 74 17.55 -6.60 -7.39
CA ARG A 74 18.09 -5.80 -6.28
C ARG A 74 18.61 -6.67 -5.13
N ASN A 75 17.92 -7.76 -4.81
CA ASN A 75 18.34 -8.69 -3.77
C ASN A 75 19.58 -9.48 -4.20
N TRP A 76 19.63 -9.95 -5.46
CA TRP A 76 20.82 -10.59 -6.04
C TRP A 76 22.04 -9.66 -5.98
N SER A 77 21.91 -8.38 -6.33
CA SER A 77 23.01 -7.41 -6.24
C SER A 77 23.44 -7.10 -4.80
N ARG A 78 22.55 -7.25 -3.81
CA ARG A 78 22.87 -7.08 -2.38
C ARG A 78 23.56 -8.31 -1.77
N GLN A 79 23.34 -9.49 -2.34
CA GLN A 79 23.93 -10.76 -1.90
C GLN A 79 25.17 -11.17 -2.68
N ALA A 80 25.49 -10.48 -3.77
CA ALA A 80 26.81 -10.58 -4.38
C ALA A 80 27.87 -10.10 -3.36
N PRO A 81 28.82 -10.95 -2.93
CA PRO A 81 29.96 -10.49 -2.18
C PRO A 81 30.65 -9.40 -3.00
N CYS A 82 31.06 -8.31 -2.34
CA CYS A 82 32.00 -7.35 -2.91
C CYS A 82 33.35 -8.03 -3.12
N GLU A 83 33.45 -8.94 -4.07
CA GLU A 83 34.70 -9.48 -4.60
C GLU A 83 34.57 -9.45 -6.12
N ILE A 84 35.11 -8.38 -6.69
CA ILE A 84 36.03 -8.32 -7.83
C ILE A 84 36.09 -6.85 -8.25
N MET A 85 37.04 -6.12 -7.67
CA MET A 85 38.03 -5.32 -8.40
C MET A 85 39.20 -4.97 -7.48
#